data_AF-A0A2V6X9X5-F1
#
_entry.id   AF-A0A2V6X9X5-F1
#
_cell.length_a   1.000
_cell.length_b   1.000
_cell.length_c   1.000
_cell.angle_alpha   90.00
_cell.angle_beta   90.00
_cell.angle_gamma   90.00
#
_symmetry.space_group_name_H-M   'P 1'
#
loop_
_entity.id
_entity.type
_entity.pdbx_description
1 polymer ?
#
loop_
_entity_poly.entity_id
_entity_poly.type
_entity_poly.pdbx_seq_one_letter_code
_entity_poly.pdbx_strand_id
1 'polypeptide(L)'
;MATTAAVLNESAPSSEYSRLEERVIARDQKGASDVLYRLAKQGRPVTEITRESVRIHAPYTHVPYHQRLDDGVVKFVNNDHCLLSERVGLSLVPMIAPELTYLPLAQTVWYTPTGLDPWNQL
;
A
#
# COMPACT_ATOMS: atom_id res chain seq x y z
N MET A 1 21.00 -33.29 6.50
CA MET A 1 20.94 -32.25 5.46
C MET A 1 19.49 -32.15 5.01
N ALA A 2 18.71 -31.27 5.65
CA ALA A 2 17.30 -31.07 5.29
C ALA A 2 17.24 -30.07 4.15
N THR A 3 16.82 -30.52 2.98
CA THR A 3 16.63 -29.67 1.80
C THR A 3 15.34 -28.88 2.01
N THR A 4 15.45 -27.64 2.49
CA THR A 4 14.32 -26.71 2.50
C THR A 4 13.93 -26.45 1.05
N ALA A 5 12.79 -26.99 0.63
CA ALA A 5 12.23 -26.68 -0.67
C ALA A 5 12.05 -25.17 -0.78
N ALA A 6 12.60 -24.56 -1.83
CA ALA A 6 12.34 -23.18 -2.15
C ALA A 6 10.82 -23.04 -2.34
N VAL A 7 10.18 -22.26 -1.46
CA VAL A 7 8.81 -21.81 -1.68
C VAL A 7 8.86 -20.91 -2.91
N LEU A 8 8.61 -21.50 -4.09
CA LEU A 8 8.36 -20.76 -5.31
C LEU A 8 7.07 -19.99 -5.09
N ASN A 9 7.23 -18.76 -4.62
CA ASN A 9 6.15 -17.86 -4.31
C ASN A 9 5.70 -17.17 -5.60
N GLU A 10 5.35 -17.96 -6.62
CA GLU A 10 4.78 -17.47 -7.87
C GLU A 10 3.30 -17.15 -7.66
N SER A 11 3.03 -16.07 -6.94
CA SER A 11 1.82 -15.31 -7.24
C SER A 11 2.12 -14.52 -8.50
N ALA A 12 1.85 -15.11 -9.67
CA ALA A 12 1.73 -14.30 -10.88
C ALA A 12 0.75 -13.14 -10.55
N PRO A 13 1.12 -11.88 -10.83
CA PRO A 13 0.25 -10.77 -10.49
C PRO A 13 -1.10 -10.99 -11.17
N SER A 14 -2.17 -10.93 -10.39
CA SER A 14 -3.49 -10.76 -10.99
C SER A 14 -3.44 -9.50 -11.87
N SER A 15 -4.20 -9.45 -12.96
CA SER A 15 -4.28 -8.24 -13.79
C SER A 15 -4.63 -6.99 -12.98
N GLU A 16 -5.32 -7.15 -11.84
CA GLU A 16 -5.61 -6.06 -10.91
C GLU A 16 -4.37 -5.58 -10.14
N TYR A 17 -3.41 -6.45 -9.77
CA TYR A 17 -2.17 -6.00 -9.13
C TYR A 17 -1.21 -5.31 -10.11
N SER A 18 -1.13 -5.77 -11.37
CA SER A 18 -0.42 -5.02 -12.42
C SER A 18 -1.06 -3.66 -12.65
N ARG A 19 -2.39 -3.58 -12.67
CA ARG A 19 -3.10 -2.31 -12.77
C ARG A 19 -2.88 -1.43 -11.53
N LEU A 20 -2.81 -2.01 -10.33
CA LEU A 20 -2.47 -1.28 -9.12
C LEU A 20 -1.09 -0.64 -9.25
N GLU A 21 -0.10 -1.41 -9.70
CA GLU A 21 1.27 -0.96 -9.95
C GLU A 21 1.32 0.19 -10.96
N GLU A 22 0.63 0.07 -12.09
CA GLU A 22 0.51 1.15 -13.08
C GLU A 22 -0.07 2.44 -12.47
N ARG A 23 -1.12 2.34 -11.67
CA ARG A 23 -1.78 3.50 -11.03
C ARG A 23 -0.91 4.14 -9.97
N VAL A 24 -0.22 3.31 -9.19
CA VAL A 24 0.77 3.74 -8.21
C VAL A 24 1.89 4.50 -8.92
N ILE A 25 2.54 3.93 -9.93
CA ILE A 25 3.61 4.59 -10.72
C ILE A 25 3.10 5.89 -11.38
N ALA A 26 1.86 5.89 -11.89
CA ALA A 26 1.25 7.07 -12.49
C ALA A 26 0.82 8.16 -11.48
N ARG A 27 0.94 7.92 -10.17
CA ARG A 27 0.46 8.80 -9.08
C ARG A 27 -1.05 9.04 -9.14
N ASP A 28 -1.80 8.06 -9.65
CA ASP A 28 -3.25 8.12 -9.77
C ASP A 28 -3.90 7.63 -8.47
N GLN A 29 -4.05 8.53 -7.49
CA GLN A 29 -4.59 8.20 -6.18
C GLN A 29 -5.99 7.59 -6.25
N LYS A 30 -6.86 8.19 -7.06
CA LYS A 30 -8.23 7.71 -7.24
C LYS A 30 -8.22 6.36 -7.93
N GLY A 31 -7.44 6.19 -8.99
CA GLY A 31 -7.35 4.94 -9.74
C GLY A 31 -6.75 3.79 -8.94
N ALA A 32 -5.74 4.04 -8.10
CA ALA A 32 -5.19 3.05 -7.18
C ALA A 32 -6.21 2.65 -6.10
N SER A 33 -6.95 3.62 -5.54
CA SER A 33 -8.04 3.36 -4.59
C SER A 33 -9.16 2.53 -5.22
N ASP A 34 -9.55 2.85 -6.45
CA ASP A 34 -10.58 2.11 -7.20
C ASP A 34 -10.15 0.65 -7.48
N VAL A 35 -8.85 0.37 -7.66
CA VAL A 35 -8.33 -1.00 -7.78
C VAL A 35 -8.38 -1.74 -6.45
N LEU A 36 -7.90 -1.12 -5.36
CA LEU A 36 -7.89 -1.73 -4.03
C LEU A 36 -9.30 -2.02 -3.50
N TYR A 37 -10.26 -1.13 -3.74
CA TYR A 37 -11.66 -1.38 -3.40
C TYR A 37 -12.25 -2.54 -4.19
N ARG A 38 -11.85 -2.74 -5.45
CA ARG A 38 -12.29 -3.91 -6.24
C ARG A 38 -11.70 -5.20 -5.69
N LEU A 39 -10.42 -5.23 -5.33
CA LEU A 39 -9.78 -6.37 -4.67
C LEU A 39 -10.49 -6.73 -3.35
N ALA A 40 -10.82 -5.73 -2.53
CA ALA A 40 -11.59 -5.93 -1.30
C ALA A 40 -13.00 -6.49 -1.57
N LYS A 41 -13.73 -5.93 -2.55
CA LYS A 41 -15.07 -6.41 -2.95
C LYS A 41 -15.06 -7.83 -3.53
N GLN A 42 -13.92 -8.27 -4.09
CA GLN A 42 -13.72 -9.65 -4.54
C GLN A 42 -13.43 -10.63 -3.39
N GLY A 43 -13.30 -10.15 -2.16
CA GLY A 43 -12.99 -10.98 -1.00
C GLY A 43 -11.55 -11.48 -0.99
N ARG A 44 -10.62 -10.78 -1.66
CA ARG A 44 -9.20 -11.18 -1.68
C ARG A 44 -8.62 -11.11 -0.26
N PRO A 45 -7.76 -12.06 0.15
CA PRO A 45 -7.19 -12.06 1.49
C PRO A 45 -6.46 -10.74 1.80
N VAL A 46 -6.75 -10.13 2.95
CA VAL A 46 -6.11 -8.90 3.42
C VAL A 46 -4.58 -9.02 3.44
N THR A 47 -4.05 -10.16 3.88
CA THR A 47 -2.61 -10.44 3.89
C THR A 47 -1.99 -10.50 2.49
N GLU A 48 -2.75 -10.96 1.50
CA GLU A 48 -2.34 -10.98 0.10
C GLU A 48 -2.28 -9.56 -0.46
N ILE A 49 -3.34 -8.76 -0.26
CA ILE A 49 -3.39 -7.37 -0.70
C ILE A 49 -2.25 -6.56 -0.09
N THR A 50 -2.03 -6.66 1.23
CA THR A 50 -0.94 -5.97 1.91
C THR A 50 0.43 -6.39 1.38
N ARG A 51 0.65 -7.68 1.12
CA ARG A 51 1.92 -8.16 0.55
C ARG A 51 2.18 -7.52 -0.81
N GLU A 52 1.18 -7.49 -1.68
CA GLU A 52 1.31 -6.92 -3.02
C GLU A 52 1.45 -5.40 -3.00
N SER A 53 0.71 -4.69 -2.14
CA SER A 53 0.90 -3.25 -1.90
C SER A 53 2.33 -2.94 -1.50
N VAL A 54 2.91 -3.71 -0.55
CA VAL A 54 4.30 -3.56 -0.14
C VAL A 54 5.25 -3.86 -1.30
N ARG A 55 5.05 -4.95 -2.07
CA ARG A 55 5.89 -5.29 -3.24
C ARG A 55 5.91 -4.16 -4.26
N ILE A 56 4.75 -3.60 -4.56
CA ILE A 56 4.56 -2.56 -5.57
C ILE A 56 5.17 -1.23 -5.11
N HIS A 57 5.01 -0.87 -3.84
CA HIS A 57 5.28 0.49 -3.38
C HIS A 57 6.63 0.66 -2.67
N ALA A 58 7.12 -0.38 -1.97
CA ALA A 58 8.38 -0.32 -1.24
C ALA A 58 9.60 0.06 -2.12
N PRO A 59 9.73 -0.41 -3.39
CA PRO A 59 10.83 -0.01 -4.27
C PRO A 59 10.85 1.47 -4.66
N TYR A 60 9.87 2.26 -4.26
CA TYR A 60 9.82 3.69 -4.55
C TYR A 60 9.77 4.55 -3.28
N THR A 61 9.64 3.91 -2.11
CA THR A 61 9.73 4.56 -0.80
C THR A 61 11.19 4.61 -0.38
N HIS A 62 11.98 5.47 -1.03
CA HIS A 62 13.42 5.50 -0.84
C HIS A 62 13.93 6.52 0.18
N VAL A 63 13.08 7.38 0.73
CA VAL A 63 13.53 8.43 1.67
C VAL A 63 12.46 8.72 2.71
N PRO A 64 12.77 8.72 4.03
CA PRO A 64 11.91 9.32 5.03
C PRO A 64 11.98 10.86 4.88
N TYR A 65 11.30 11.44 3.89
CA TYR A 65 11.30 12.90 3.70
C TYR A 65 10.18 13.55 4.52
N HIS A 66 10.56 14.52 5.36
CA HIS A 66 9.71 15.04 6.43
C HIS A 66 9.29 16.51 6.28
N GLN A 67 9.50 17.21 5.16
CA GLN A 67 9.03 18.60 5.05
C GLN A 67 8.59 18.98 3.64
N ARG A 68 7.28 19.13 3.46
CA ARG A 68 6.64 19.86 2.36
C ARG A 68 6.54 21.34 2.73
N LEU A 69 6.75 22.24 1.77
CA LEU A 69 6.52 23.67 1.95
C LEU A 69 5.29 24.07 1.13
N ASP A 70 4.19 24.39 1.80
CA ASP A 70 2.98 24.91 1.17
C ASP A 70 2.80 26.38 1.56
N ASP A 71 2.92 27.31 0.61
CA ASP A 71 2.78 28.76 0.85
C ASP A 71 3.69 29.29 1.98
N GLY A 72 4.89 28.72 2.10
CA GLY A 72 5.84 29.04 3.18
C GLY A 72 5.55 28.35 4.52
N VAL A 73 4.53 27.49 4.59
CA VAL A 73 4.19 26.69 5.77
C VAL A 73 4.78 25.29 5.63
N VAL A 74 5.57 24.89 6.62
CA VAL A 74 6.09 23.53 6.73
C VAL A 74 4.95 22.55 7.05
N LYS A 75 4.80 21.51 6.23
CA LYS A 75 3.91 20.37 6.45
C LYS A 75 4.70 19.07 6.44
N PHE A 76 4.38 18.17 7.36
CA PHE A 76 4.99 16.85 7.44
C PHE A 76 4.12 15.86 6.67
N VAL A 77 4.69 15.11 5.74
CA VAL A 77 3.99 14.08 4.95
C VAL A 77 4.80 12.79 5.05
N ASN A 78 4.27 11.79 5.77
CA ASN A 78 4.99 10.54 6.02
C ASN A 78 4.42 9.40 5.19
N ASN A 79 5.17 8.99 4.16
CA ASN A 79 4.75 7.95 3.22
C ASN A 79 5.17 6.54 3.67
N ASP A 80 6.21 6.47 4.49
CA ASP A 80 6.72 5.28 5.16
C ASP A 80 5.74 4.72 6.21
N HIS A 81 5.02 5.61 6.91
CA HIS A 81 3.96 5.22 7.84
C HIS A 81 2.83 4.45 7.15
N CYS A 82 2.61 4.63 5.85
CA CYS A 82 1.54 3.94 5.13
C CYS A 82 1.83 2.44 5.10
N LEU A 83 2.97 2.03 4.55
CA LEU A 83 3.34 0.61 4.46
C LEU A 83 3.48 -0.04 5.85
N LEU A 84 4.02 0.70 6.83
CA LEU A 84 4.12 0.21 8.20
C LEU A 84 2.74 0.06 8.84
N SER A 85 1.83 1.00 8.62
CA SER A 85 0.45 0.95 9.12
C SER A 85 -0.35 -0.18 8.48
N GLU A 86 -0.14 -0.46 7.19
CA GLU A 86 -0.72 -1.60 6.49
C GLU A 86 -0.31 -2.93 7.13
N ARG A 87 0.99 -3.08 7.42
CA ARG A 87 1.53 -4.27 8.09
C ARG A 87 1.03 -4.41 9.52
N VAL A 88 1.03 -3.33 10.30
CA VAL A 88 0.57 -3.33 11.70
C VAL A 88 -0.95 -3.57 11.78
N GLY A 89 -1.72 -3.06 10.82
CA GLY A 89 -3.16 -3.25 10.71
C GLY A 89 -3.58 -4.72 10.63
N LEU A 90 -2.71 -5.61 10.10
CA LEU A 90 -2.96 -7.05 10.09
C LEU A 90 -3.14 -7.64 11.50
N SER A 91 -2.39 -7.15 12.48
CA SER A 91 -2.49 -7.61 13.87
C SER A 91 -3.79 -7.17 14.55
N LEU A 92 -4.45 -6.14 14.00
CA LEU A 92 -5.73 -5.63 14.51
C LEU A 92 -6.94 -6.37 13.94
N VAL A 93 -6.77 -7.13 12.85
CA VAL A 93 -7.87 -7.86 12.18
C VAL A 93 -8.71 -8.72 13.16
N PRO A 94 -8.13 -9.48 14.10
CA PRO A 94 -8.91 -10.26 15.06
C PRO A 94 -9.73 -9.43 16.07
N MET A 95 -9.42 -8.13 16.20
CA MET A 95 -10.05 -7.20 17.14
C MET A 95 -11.14 -6.34 16.48
N ILE A 96 -11.33 -6.46 15.17
CA ILE A 96 -12.26 -5.65 14.37
C ILE A 96 -13.46 -6.53 13.99
N ALA A 97 -14.66 -5.93 13.94
CA ALA A 97 -15.84 -6.63 13.45
C ALA A 97 -15.59 -7.21 12.04
N PRO A 98 -16.04 -8.44 11.73
CA PRO A 98 -15.73 -9.08 10.44
C PRO A 98 -16.10 -8.25 9.20
N GLU A 99 -17.16 -7.46 9.30
CA GLU A 99 -17.65 -6.58 8.22
C GLU A 99 -16.69 -5.41 7.93
N LEU A 100 -15.79 -5.12 8.85
CA LEU A 100 -14.84 -4.00 8.82
C LEU A 100 -13.39 -4.46 8.63
N THR A 101 -13.13 -5.73 8.33
CA THR A 101 -11.78 -6.29 8.22
C THR A 101 -10.87 -5.56 7.20
N TYR A 102 -11.44 -4.89 6.19
CA TYR A 102 -10.67 -4.08 5.22
C TYR A 102 -10.43 -2.63 5.65
N LEU A 103 -11.03 -2.16 6.74
CA LEU A 103 -10.96 -0.76 7.17
C LEU A 103 -9.51 -0.27 7.40
N PRO A 104 -8.60 -1.04 8.04
CA PRO A 104 -7.20 -0.61 8.19
C PRO A 104 -6.46 -0.43 6.86
N LEU A 105 -6.74 -1.30 5.88
CA LEU A 105 -6.20 -1.20 4.52
C LEU A 105 -6.77 0.02 3.77
N ALA A 106 -8.08 0.26 3.90
CA ALA A 106 -8.75 1.39 3.28
C ALA A 106 -8.30 2.76 3.83
N GLN A 107 -7.85 2.83 5.08
CA GLN A 107 -7.22 4.04 5.62
C GLN A 107 -5.81 4.26 5.09
N THR A 108 -5.07 3.17 4.84
CA THR A 108 -3.68 3.23 4.39
C THR A 108 -3.54 3.61 2.92
N VAL A 109 -4.44 3.12 2.05
CA VAL A 109 -4.41 3.42 0.61
C VAL A 109 -4.49 4.92 0.32
N TRP A 110 -5.15 5.69 1.19
CA TRP A 110 -5.29 7.14 1.01
C TRP A 110 -3.95 7.85 0.85
N TYR A 111 -2.92 7.32 1.49
CA TYR A 111 -1.60 7.92 1.53
C TYR A 111 -0.58 7.23 0.61
N THR A 112 -0.88 6.05 0.07
CA THR A 112 0.11 5.23 -0.66
C THR A 112 0.51 5.85 -2.02
N PRO A 113 -0.41 6.23 -2.93
CA PRO A 113 -0.04 6.78 -4.24
C PRO A 113 0.61 8.18 -4.15
N THR A 114 0.40 8.92 -3.06
CA THR A 114 0.80 10.32 -2.94
C THR A 114 2.30 10.52 -2.71
N GLY A 115 3.00 9.64 -1.98
CA GLY A 115 4.43 9.87 -1.72
C GLY A 115 5.38 9.13 -2.66
N LEU A 116 4.96 8.92 -3.90
CA LEU A 116 5.89 8.62 -5.00
C LEU A 116 6.49 9.87 -5.65
N ASP A 117 6.12 11.06 -5.16
CA ASP A 117 6.66 12.33 -5.64
C ASP A 117 6.98 13.27 -4.47
N PRO A 118 8.08 13.04 -3.74
CA PRO A 118 8.50 13.94 -2.67
C PRO A 118 8.97 15.31 -3.18
N TRP A 119 9.28 15.44 -4.48
CA TRP A 119 9.88 16.65 -5.06
C TRP A 119 8.86 17.62 -5.67
N ASN A 120 7.72 17.14 -6.22
CA ASN A 120 6.56 18.01 -6.51
C ASN A 120 5.72 18.35 -5.27
N GLN A 121 6.13 17.87 -4.10
CA GLN A 121 5.58 18.28 -2.81
C GLN A 121 6.37 19.44 -2.18
N LEU A 122 7.30 20.06 -2.91
CA LEU A 122 8.05 21.25 -2.50
C LEU A 122 7.46 22.54 -3.08
#